data_AF-A0A6I4WDG4-F1
#
_entry.id   AF-A0A6I4WDG4-F1
#
_cell.length_a   1.000
_cell.length_b   1.000
_cell.length_c   1.000
_cell.angle_alpha   90.00
_cell.angle_beta   90.00
_cell.angle_gamma   90.00
#
_symmetry.space_group_name_H-M   'P 1'
#
loop_
_entity.id
_entity.type
_entity.pdbx_description
1 polymer ?
#
loop_
_entity_poly.entity_id
_entity_poly.type
_entity_poly.pdbx_seq_one_letter_code
_entity_poly.pdbx_strand_id
1 'polypeptide(L)'
;MNATAALRAARLLTALYLGLCVLTLAAAVLLRHHASLVTDAVWTRGAIVTVSAAVTFAAAVRAARGSRPAYRRLRIISAVTLAAVVVLVALPGLFPLWMRLEQSVCGLLLLGVVALVNREPVRSRFAAAR
;
A
#
# COMPACT_ATOMS: atom_id res chain seq x y z
N MET A 1 11.66 17.97 -7.20
CA MET A 1 11.42 17.53 -5.80
C MET A 1 12.62 16.74 -5.31
N ASN A 2 13.22 17.15 -4.19
CA ASN A 2 14.45 16.52 -3.65
C ASN A 2 14.13 15.20 -2.92
N ALA A 3 15.15 14.35 -2.70
CA ALA A 3 14.99 13.00 -2.14
C ALA A 3 14.22 12.98 -0.80
N THR A 4 14.49 13.93 0.10
CA THR A 4 13.82 14.03 1.40
C THR A 4 12.32 14.31 1.26
N ALA A 5 11.93 15.20 0.35
CA ALA A 5 10.53 15.52 0.09
C ALA A 5 9.79 14.33 -0.54
N ALA A 6 10.45 13.60 -1.45
CA ALA A 6 9.90 12.38 -2.03
C ALA A 6 9.67 11.27 -0.98
N LEU A 7 10.60 11.08 -0.04
CA LEU A 7 10.45 10.12 1.05
C LEU A 7 9.36 10.53 2.05
N ARG A 8 9.20 11.82 2.35
CA ARG A 8 8.10 12.32 3.16
C ARG A 8 6.74 12.10 2.49
N ALA A 9 6.64 12.37 1.20
CA ALA A 9 5.43 12.11 0.42
C ALA A 9 5.12 10.61 0.35
N ALA A 10 6.11 9.74 0.12
CA ALA A 10 5.92 8.29 0.16
C ALA A 10 5.45 7.80 1.54
N ARG A 11 5.98 8.37 2.63
CA ARG A 11 5.50 8.10 3.99
C ARG A 11 4.04 8.53 4.18
N LEU A 12 3.65 9.68 3.65
CA LEU A 12 2.27 10.16 3.72
C LEU A 12 1.33 9.22 2.94
N LEU A 13 1.68 8.87 1.70
CA LEU A 13 0.88 7.96 0.88
C LEU A 13 0.74 6.58 1.50
N THR A 14 1.82 6.03 2.09
CA THR A 14 1.76 4.75 2.81
C THR A 14 0.94 4.84 4.10
N ALA A 15 0.91 5.99 4.78
CA ALA A 15 0.01 6.22 5.92
C ALA A 15 -1.46 6.29 5.49
N LEU A 16 -1.76 6.99 4.39
CA LEU A 16 -3.11 7.04 3.82
C LEU A 16 -3.57 5.66 3.36
N TYR A 17 -2.69 4.89 2.72
CA TYR A 17 -2.95 3.51 2.32
C TYR A 17 -3.28 2.64 3.55
N LEU A 18 -2.45 2.68 4.60
CA LEU A 18 -2.73 1.97 5.84
C LEU A 18 -4.05 2.40 6.49
N GLY A 19 -4.30 3.71 6.56
CA GLY A 19 -5.54 4.26 7.10
C GLY A 19 -6.76 3.76 6.35
N LEU A 20 -6.71 3.74 5.01
CA LEU A 20 -7.78 3.21 4.17
C LEU A 20 -8.01 1.72 4.44
N CYS A 21 -6.97 0.89 4.51
CA CYS A 21 -7.10 -0.53 4.83
C CYS A 21 -7.75 -0.78 6.20
N VAL A 22 -7.33 -0.02 7.22
CA VAL A 22 -7.90 -0.12 8.58
C VAL A 22 -9.36 0.32 8.61
N LEU A 23 -9.69 1.42 7.93
CA LEU A 23 -11.09 1.89 7.79
C LEU A 23 -11.95 0.85 7.09
N THR A 24 -11.43 0.21 6.04
CA THR A 24 -12.13 -0.87 5.32
C THR A 24 -12.40 -2.07 6.22
N LEU A 25 -11.42 -2.50 7.02
CA LEU A 25 -11.63 -3.56 8.00
C LEU A 25 -12.66 -3.15 9.07
N ALA A 26 -12.60 -1.92 9.56
CA ALA A 26 -13.59 -1.42 10.52
C ALA A 26 -15.00 -1.40 9.91
N ALA A 27 -15.16 -0.97 8.66
CA ALA A 27 -16.42 -1.00 7.95
C ALA A 27 -16.94 -2.44 7.77
N ALA A 28 -16.06 -3.41 7.45
CA ALA A 28 -16.41 -4.82 7.39
C ALA A 28 -16.88 -5.37 8.76
N VAL A 29 -16.26 -4.94 9.87
CA VAL A 29 -16.73 -5.26 11.24
C VAL A 29 -18.12 -4.69 11.50
N LEU A 30 -18.39 -3.43 11.13
CA LEU A 30 -19.70 -2.81 11.31
C LEU A 30 -20.78 -3.48 10.45
N LEU A 31 -20.42 -3.90 9.24
CA LEU A 31 -21.32 -4.55 8.27
C LEU A 31 -21.39 -6.07 8.44
N ARG A 32 -20.78 -6.65 9.48
CA ARG A 32 -20.67 -8.11 9.69
C ARG A 32 -21.98 -8.89 9.65
N HIS A 33 -23.12 -8.23 9.90
CA HIS A 33 -24.45 -8.85 9.85
C HIS A 33 -25.05 -8.91 8.43
N HIS A 34 -24.41 -8.26 7.44
CA HIS A 34 -24.82 -8.25 6.04
C HIS A 34 -23.94 -9.22 5.25
N ALA A 35 -24.28 -10.51 5.30
CA ALA A 35 -23.53 -11.58 4.65
C ALA A 35 -23.40 -11.41 3.11
N SER A 36 -24.31 -10.65 2.48
CA SER A 36 -24.22 -10.29 1.06
C SER A 36 -23.13 -9.27 0.75
N LEU A 37 -22.68 -8.50 1.74
CA LEU A 37 -21.67 -7.44 1.60
C LEU A 37 -20.30 -7.83 2.16
N VAL A 38 -20.25 -8.66 3.21
CA VAL A 38 -19.03 -9.09 3.89
C VAL A 38 -18.90 -10.61 3.78
N THR A 39 -18.23 -11.09 2.72
CA THR A 39 -17.93 -12.50 2.51
C THR A 39 -16.66 -12.92 3.25
N ASP A 40 -16.43 -14.23 3.44
CA ASP A 40 -15.19 -14.74 4.05
C ASP A 40 -13.93 -14.25 3.32
N ALA A 41 -14.02 -14.09 2.00
CA ALA A 41 -12.94 -13.55 1.16
C ALA A 41 -12.57 -12.10 1.55
N VAL A 42 -13.53 -11.29 2.04
CA VAL A 42 -13.29 -9.93 2.52
C VAL A 42 -12.41 -9.94 3.76
N TRP A 43 -12.65 -10.87 4.70
CA TRP A 43 -11.91 -10.98 5.95
C TRP A 43 -10.45 -11.38 5.73
N THR A 44 -10.24 -12.52 5.05
CA THR A 44 -8.89 -13.04 4.80
C THR A 44 -8.05 -12.00 4.06
N ARG A 45 -8.63 -11.42 3.01
CA ARG A 45 -7.90 -10.49 2.17
C ARG A 45 -7.72 -9.12 2.83
N GLY A 46 -8.76 -8.59 3.48
CA GLY A 46 -8.69 -7.33 4.21
C GLY A 46 -7.60 -7.39 5.27
N ALA A 47 -7.48 -8.50 5.99
CA ALA A 47 -6.40 -8.72 6.95
C ALA A 47 -5.02 -8.74 6.28
N ILE A 48 -4.83 -9.52 5.20
CA ILE A 48 -3.55 -9.60 4.47
C ILE A 48 -3.11 -8.23 3.94
N VAL A 49 -4.03 -7.50 3.31
CA VAL A 49 -3.76 -6.17 2.73
C VAL A 49 -3.42 -5.16 3.83
N THR A 50 -4.11 -5.21 4.96
CA THR A 50 -3.82 -4.34 6.12
C THR A 50 -2.46 -4.63 6.73
N VAL A 51 -2.10 -5.90 6.90
CA VAL A 51 -0.76 -6.30 7.37
C VAL A 51 0.31 -5.84 6.39
N SER A 52 0.12 -6.04 5.08
CA SER A 52 1.04 -5.54 4.05
C SER A 52 1.18 -4.02 4.10
N ALA A 53 0.08 -3.28 4.31
CA ALA A 53 0.09 -1.84 4.46
C ALA A 53 0.91 -1.38 5.68
N ALA A 54 0.75 -2.07 6.82
CA ALA A 54 1.51 -1.77 8.04
C ALA A 54 3.02 -2.00 7.82
N VAL A 55 3.40 -3.12 7.18
CA VAL A 55 4.80 -3.41 6.85
C VAL A 55 5.36 -2.37 5.87
N THR A 56 4.58 -1.98 4.86
CA THR A 56 4.97 -0.97 3.86
C THR A 56 5.20 0.39 4.53
N PHE A 57 4.29 0.81 5.43
CA PHE A 57 4.42 2.04 6.19
C PHE A 57 5.65 2.02 7.11
N ALA A 58 5.87 0.93 7.84
CA ALA A 58 7.05 0.76 8.69
C ALA A 58 8.36 0.84 7.87
N ALA A 59 8.39 0.23 6.68
CA ALA A 59 9.51 0.33 5.76
C ALA A 59 9.72 1.77 5.25
N ALA A 60 8.64 2.50 4.96
CA ALA A 60 8.69 3.92 4.57
C ALA A 60 9.25 4.83 5.67
N VAL A 61 8.81 4.63 6.93
CA VAL A 61 9.35 5.36 8.08
C VAL A 61 10.85 5.09 8.24
N ARG A 62 11.27 3.82 8.16
CA ARG A 62 12.69 3.46 8.28
C ARG A 62 13.53 3.95 7.10
N ALA A 63 12.99 3.94 5.88
CA ALA A 63 13.64 4.50 4.70
C ALA A 63 13.81 6.02 4.82
N ALA A 64 12.80 6.74 5.34
CA ALA A 64 12.91 8.18 5.61
C ALA A 64 14.01 8.52 6.63
N ARG A 65 14.32 7.59 7.55
CA ARG A 65 15.46 7.67 8.48
C ARG A 65 16.81 7.27 7.87
N GLY A 66 16.86 6.95 6.57
CA GLY A 66 18.09 6.60 5.86
C GLY A 66 18.43 5.10 5.81
N SER A 67 17.55 4.22 6.29
CA SER A 67 17.82 2.77 6.29
C SER A 67 17.72 2.18 4.87
N ARG A 68 18.88 1.77 4.33
CA ARG A 68 19.02 1.06 3.05
C ARG A 68 18.22 -0.25 2.93
N PRO A 69 18.29 -1.19 3.89
CA PRO A 69 17.51 -2.42 3.78
C PRO A 69 16.01 -2.14 3.84
N ALA A 70 15.58 -1.12 4.58
CA ALA A 70 14.18 -0.71 4.60
C ALA A 70 13.73 -0.08 3.27
N TYR A 71 14.57 0.73 2.63
CA TYR A 71 14.28 1.27 1.29
C TYR A 71 14.12 0.17 0.24
N ARG A 72 14.99 -0.85 0.25
CA ARG A 72 14.82 -2.02 -0.63
C ARG A 72 13.51 -2.76 -0.37
N ARG A 73 13.18 -3.04 0.90
CA ARG A 73 11.92 -3.68 1.29
C ARG A 73 10.72 -2.86 0.84
N LEU A 74 10.73 -1.55 1.05
CA LEU A 74 9.68 -0.63 0.61
C LEU A 74 9.43 -0.74 -0.89
N ARG A 75 10.49 -0.71 -1.71
CA ARG A 75 10.37 -0.83 -3.17
C ARG A 75 9.76 -2.16 -3.60
N ILE A 76 10.26 -3.27 -3.03
CA ILE A 76 9.78 -4.61 -3.39
C ILE A 76 8.32 -4.78 -2.96
N ILE A 77 8.01 -4.48 -1.70
CA ILE A 77 6.67 -4.70 -1.14
C ILE A 77 5.65 -3.81 -1.84
N SER A 78 5.95 -2.52 -2.06
CA SER A 78 5.02 -1.62 -2.76
C SER A 78 4.78 -2.04 -4.22
N ALA A 79 5.81 -2.49 -4.94
CA ALA A 79 5.66 -2.95 -6.32
C ALA A 79 4.88 -4.27 -6.40
N VAL A 80 5.19 -5.24 -5.54
CA VAL A 80 4.47 -6.54 -5.49
C VAL A 80 3.01 -6.33 -5.10
N THR A 81 2.76 -5.52 -4.07
CA THR A 81 1.39 -5.23 -3.63
C THR A 81 0.62 -4.50 -4.73
N LEU A 82 1.23 -3.52 -5.41
CA LEU A 82 0.60 -2.84 -6.54
C LEU A 82 0.24 -3.82 -7.67
N ALA A 83 1.16 -4.71 -8.05
CA ALA A 83 0.91 -5.71 -9.08
C ALA A 83 -0.25 -6.63 -8.71
N ALA A 84 -0.30 -7.10 -7.45
CA ALA A 84 -1.42 -7.87 -6.94
C ALA A 84 -2.73 -7.10 -7.04
N VAL A 85 -2.77 -5.85 -6.56
CA VAL A 85 -3.96 -4.99 -6.62
C VAL A 85 -4.45 -4.80 -8.06
N VAL A 86 -3.54 -4.57 -9.02
CA VAL A 86 -3.90 -4.40 -10.45
C VAL A 86 -4.55 -5.67 -11.00
N VAL A 87 -3.95 -6.84 -10.78
CA VAL A 87 -4.52 -8.13 -11.22
C VAL A 87 -5.92 -8.32 -10.66
N LEU A 88 -6.08 -7.99 -9.39
CA LEU A 88 -7.32 -8.18 -8.66
C LEU A 88 -8.43 -7.23 -9.09
N VAL A 89 -8.09 -5.98 -9.41
CA VAL A 89 -9.04 -5.01 -9.97
C VAL A 89 -9.43 -5.40 -11.40
N ALA A 90 -8.48 -5.93 -12.19
CA ALA A 90 -8.71 -6.31 -13.58
C ALA A 90 -9.67 -7.50 -13.74
N LEU A 91 -9.74 -8.41 -12.76
CA LEU A 91 -10.57 -9.61 -12.82
C LEU A 91 -12.01 -9.34 -12.30
N PRO A 92 -13.03 -9.33 -13.17
CA PRO A 92 -14.42 -9.11 -12.74
C PRO A 92 -14.99 -10.32 -11.99
N GLY A 93 -15.93 -10.06 -11.09
CA GLY A 93 -16.66 -11.11 -10.35
C GLY A 93 -15.94 -11.71 -9.14
N LEU A 94 -14.65 -11.43 -8.93
CA LEU A 94 -13.90 -11.98 -7.78
C LEU A 94 -14.27 -11.35 -6.44
N PHE A 95 -14.66 -10.08 -6.43
CA PHE A 95 -14.95 -9.33 -5.20
C PHE A 95 -16.21 -8.47 -5.38
N PRO A 96 -16.94 -8.18 -4.29
CA PRO A 96 -17.99 -7.17 -4.28
C PRO A 96 -17.50 -5.85 -4.89
N LEU A 97 -18.39 -5.13 -5.58
CA LEU A 97 -18.06 -3.89 -6.29
C LEU A 97 -17.35 -2.88 -5.38
N TRP A 98 -17.84 -2.71 -4.14
CA TRP A 98 -17.27 -1.79 -3.16
C TRP A 98 -15.80 -2.11 -2.85
N MET A 99 -15.43 -3.40 -2.78
CA MET A 99 -14.06 -3.81 -2.49
C MET A 99 -13.16 -3.61 -3.71
N ARG A 100 -13.68 -3.75 -4.94
CA ARG A 100 -12.90 -3.39 -6.15
C ARG A 100 -12.63 -1.89 -6.22
N LEU A 101 -13.58 -1.05 -5.80
CA LEU A 101 -13.38 0.40 -5.73
C LEU A 101 -12.30 0.74 -4.69
N GLU A 102 -12.38 0.17 -3.50
CA GLU A 102 -11.35 0.32 -2.46
C GLU A 102 -9.96 -0.11 -2.96
N GLN A 103 -9.87 -1.29 -3.57
CA GLN A 103 -8.62 -1.80 -4.14
C GLN A 103 -8.08 -0.86 -5.22
N SER A 104 -8.94 -0.25 -6.03
CA SER A 104 -8.53 0.72 -7.05
C SER A 104 -7.89 1.96 -6.40
N VAL A 105 -8.48 2.48 -5.32
CA VAL A 105 -7.92 3.61 -4.56
C VAL A 105 -6.59 3.21 -3.91
N CYS A 106 -6.51 2.04 -3.28
CA CYS A 106 -5.27 1.50 -2.72
C CYS A 106 -4.17 1.34 -3.79
N GLY A 107 -4.53 0.86 -4.98
CA GLY A 107 -3.64 0.74 -6.12
C GLY A 107 -3.08 2.10 -6.57
N LEU A 108 -3.91 3.14 -6.64
CA LEU A 108 -3.46 4.49 -6.99
C LEU A 108 -2.48 5.06 -5.96
N LEU A 109 -2.75 4.86 -4.66
CA LEU A 109 -1.84 5.27 -3.59
C LEU A 109 -0.48 4.55 -3.70
N LEU A 110 -0.50 3.23 -3.91
CA LEU A 110 0.71 2.42 -4.09
C LEU A 110 1.48 2.79 -5.36
N LEU A 111 0.79 3.10 -6.46
CA LEU A 111 1.40 3.59 -7.68
C LEU A 111 2.16 4.90 -7.41
N GLY A 112 1.56 5.83 -6.66
CA GLY A 112 2.22 7.04 -6.20
C GLY A 112 3.47 6.75 -5.36
N VAL A 113 3.40 5.80 -4.43
CA VAL A 113 4.56 5.36 -3.63
C VAL A 113 5.66 4.82 -4.55
N VAL A 114 5.35 3.87 -5.43
CA VAL A 114 6.29 3.26 -6.38
C VAL A 114 6.94 4.34 -7.24
N ALA A 115 6.17 5.26 -7.81
CA ALA A 115 6.69 6.35 -8.63
C ALA A 115 7.68 7.22 -7.85
N LEU A 116 7.37 7.57 -6.59
CA LEU A 116 8.21 8.41 -5.74
C LEU A 116 9.52 7.72 -5.32
N VAL A 117 9.43 6.48 -4.85
CA VAL A 117 10.61 5.76 -4.33
C VAL A 117 11.57 5.33 -5.45
N ASN A 118 11.10 5.25 -6.69
CA ASN A 118 11.93 4.92 -7.86
C ASN A 118 12.53 6.14 -8.56
N ARG A 119 12.23 7.37 -8.12
CA ARG A 119 12.82 8.58 -8.72
C ARG A 119 14.33 8.62 -8.54
N GLU A 120 15.00 9.21 -9.54
CA GLU A 120 16.45 9.33 -9.60
C GLU A 120 17.07 9.98 -8.35
N PRO A 121 16.56 11.11 -7.79
CA PRO A 121 17.16 11.70 -6.59
C PRO A 121 17.12 10.79 -5.37
N VAL A 122 16.07 9.96 -5.23
CA VAL A 122 15.94 9.00 -4.12
C VAL A 122 16.90 7.83 -4.34
N ARG A 123 16.93 7.27 -5.57
CA ARG A 123 17.85 6.19 -5.92
C ARG A 123 19.31 6.60 -5.72
N SER A 124 19.70 7.77 -6.19
CA SER A 124 21.07 8.30 -6.07
C SER A 124 21.46 8.51 -4.61
N ARG A 125 20.56 9.02 -3.75
CA ARG A 125 20.82 9.15 -2.30
C ARG A 125 21.17 7.81 -1.64
N PHE A 126 20.49 6.73 -1.99
CA PHE A 126 20.78 5.41 -1.42
C PHE A 126 21.96 4.70 -2.10
N ALA A 127 22.27 5.04 -3.35
CA ALA A 127 23.44 4.53 -4.08
C ALA A 127 24.76 5.20 -3.64
N ALA A 128 24.77 6.52 -3.42
CA ALA A 128 25.97 7.31 -3.12
C ALA A 128 26.54 7.09 -1.72
N ALA A 129 25.73 6.67 -0.74
CA ALA A 129 26.21 6.39 0.62
C ALA A 129 27.03 5.09 0.75
N ARG A 130 27.61 4.59 -0.37
CA ARG A 130 28.31 3.29 -0.47
C ARG A 130 29.69 3.41 0.14
#